data_AF-A0A2V9V834-F1
#
_entry.id   AF-A0A2V9V834-F1
#
_cell.length_a   1.000
_cell.length_b   1.000
_cell.length_c   1.000
_cell.angle_alpha   90.00
_cell.angle_beta   90.00
_cell.angle_gamma   90.00
#
_symmetry.space_group_name_H-M   'P 1'
#
loop_
_entity.id
_entity.type
_entity.pdbx_description
1 polymer ?
#
loop_
_entity_poly.entity_id
_entity_poly.type
_entity_poly.pdbx_seq_one_letter_code
_entity_poly.pdbx_strand_id
1 'polypeptide(L)'
;MKRFLLLAGLLFSLFASSQSSADEGMWLYNAFPKQKVQAKYGFAPTQQWLDHVRLSSVRFNNGGSGSFVSPEGLTFTNHHVGAECIQQLSTGGRDYMKTGFSVKTRAEEAKC
;
A
#
# COMPACT_ATOMS: atom_id res chain seq x y z
N MET A 1 -55.70 -3.35 -2.45
CA MET A 1 -54.91 -2.75 -3.55
C MET A 1 -53.67 -2.00 -3.06
N LYS A 2 -53.78 -0.95 -2.22
CA LYS A 2 -52.61 -0.17 -1.73
C LYS A 2 -51.54 -1.02 -1.02
N ARG A 3 -51.94 -1.95 -0.15
CA ARG A 3 -51.01 -2.87 0.55
C ARG A 3 -50.24 -3.82 -0.39
N PHE A 4 -50.89 -4.23 -1.48
CA PHE A 4 -50.29 -5.13 -2.47
C PHE A 4 -49.28 -4.39 -3.35
N LEU A 5 -49.59 -3.15 -3.73
CA LEU A 5 -48.67 -2.25 -4.45
C LEU A 5 -47.45 -1.88 -3.59
N LEU A 6 -47.66 -1.64 -2.30
CA LEU A 6 -46.55 -1.41 -1.35
C LEU A 6 -45.65 -2.64 -1.22
N LEU A 7 -46.22 -3.85 -1.14
CA LEU A 7 -45.45 -5.09 -1.05
C LEU A 7 -44.66 -5.36 -2.35
N ALA A 8 -45.28 -5.13 -3.51
CA ALA A 8 -44.64 -5.28 -4.81
C ALA A 8 -43.51 -4.27 -5.03
N GLY A 9 -43.70 -3.00 -4.61
CA GLY A 9 -42.66 -1.98 -4.64
C GLY A 9 -41.47 -2.32 -3.74
N LEU A 10 -41.72 -2.87 -2.55
CA LEU A 10 -40.67 -3.28 -1.62
C LEU A 10 -39.84 -4.45 -2.18
N LEU A 11 -40.51 -5.46 -2.76
CA LEU A 11 -39.84 -6.59 -3.41
C LEU A 11 -39.00 -6.12 -4.61
N PHE A 12 -39.53 -5.23 -5.44
CA PHE A 12 -38.77 -4.67 -6.57
C PHE A 12 -37.53 -3.90 -6.10
N SER A 13 -37.64 -3.14 -5.01
CA SER A 13 -36.49 -2.42 -4.44
C SER A 13 -35.39 -3.35 -3.91
N LEU A 14 -35.75 -4.52 -3.35
CA LEU A 14 -34.80 -5.52 -2.89
C LEU A 14 -34.05 -6.19 -4.06
N PHE A 15 -34.74 -6.46 -5.17
CA PHE A 15 -34.13 -7.02 -6.39
C PHE A 15 -33.38 -5.99 -7.24
N ALA A 16 -33.74 -4.70 -7.14
CA ALA A 16 -33.06 -3.60 -7.82
C ALA A 16 -31.74 -3.17 -7.13
N SER A 17 -31.43 -3.74 -5.96
CA SER A 17 -30.13 -3.57 -5.30
C SER A 17 -29.03 -4.11 -6.21
N SER A 18 -28.14 -3.24 -6.67
CA SER A 18 -27.00 -3.63 -7.50
C SER A 18 -26.15 -4.66 -6.75
N GLN A 19 -25.85 -5.82 -7.36
CA GLN A 19 -24.88 -6.75 -6.80
C GLN A 19 -23.51 -6.06 -6.79
N SER A 20 -23.06 -5.63 -5.62
CA SER A 20 -21.68 -5.19 -5.45
C SER A 20 -20.78 -6.43 -5.41
N SER A 21 -19.82 -6.50 -6.31
CA SER A 21 -18.71 -7.45 -6.22
C SER A 21 -17.51 -6.71 -5.65
N ALA A 22 -17.03 -7.16 -4.49
CA ALA A 22 -15.74 -6.71 -3.99
C ALA A 22 -14.65 -7.50 -4.72
N ASP A 23 -13.65 -6.79 -5.23
CA ASP A 23 -12.42 -7.42 -5.67
C ASP A 23 -11.61 -7.85 -4.43
N GLU A 24 -11.28 -9.15 -4.33
CA GLU A 24 -10.34 -9.65 -3.31
C GLU A 24 -8.94 -9.06 -3.56
N GLY A 25 -8.19 -8.72 -2.49
CA GLY A 25 -6.97 -7.91 -2.68
C GLY A 25 -5.86 -7.96 -1.62
N MET A 26 -5.91 -8.86 -0.64
CA MET A 26 -4.80 -9.03 0.32
C MET A 26 -4.54 -10.51 0.55
N TRP A 27 -3.34 -10.96 0.19
CA TRP A 27 -2.99 -12.36 0.15
C TRP A 27 -1.80 -12.62 1.07
N LEU A 28 -1.77 -13.80 1.69
CA LEU A 28 -0.57 -14.23 2.39
C LEU A 28 0.56 -14.44 1.38
N TYR A 29 1.79 -14.15 1.80
CA TYR A 29 2.97 -14.34 0.96
C TYR A 29 3.15 -15.79 0.47
N ASN A 30 2.75 -16.78 1.28
CA ASN A 30 2.81 -18.19 0.96
C ASN A 30 1.56 -18.72 0.22
N ALA A 31 0.55 -17.87 -0.01
CA ALA A 31 -0.74 -18.28 -0.59
C ALA A 31 -1.21 -17.30 -1.69
N PHE A 32 -0.29 -16.82 -2.53
CA PHE A 32 -0.64 -15.94 -3.65
C PHE A 32 -1.49 -16.69 -4.71
N PRO A 33 -2.67 -16.17 -5.11
CA PRO A 33 -3.62 -16.88 -5.97
C PRO A 33 -3.27 -16.76 -7.46
N LYS A 34 -2.16 -17.39 -7.88
CA LYS A 34 -1.58 -17.31 -9.24
C LYS A 34 -2.61 -17.48 -10.35
N GLN A 35 -3.47 -18.51 -10.25
CA GLN A 35 -4.46 -18.83 -11.27
C GLN A 35 -5.52 -17.73 -11.42
N LYS A 36 -6.05 -17.21 -10.30
CA LYS A 36 -7.03 -16.11 -10.32
C LYS A 36 -6.41 -14.84 -10.91
N VAL A 37 -5.18 -14.50 -10.51
CA VAL A 37 -4.48 -13.30 -11.01
C VAL A 37 -4.16 -13.40 -12.50
N GLN A 38 -3.70 -14.56 -12.97
CA GLN A 38 -3.45 -14.78 -14.40
C GLN A 38 -4.75 -14.68 -15.21
N ALA A 39 -5.84 -15.32 -14.75
CA ALA A 39 -7.11 -15.30 -15.47
C ALA A 39 -7.70 -13.88 -15.55
N LYS A 40 -7.58 -13.09 -14.48
CA LYS A 40 -8.17 -11.75 -14.40
C LYS A 40 -7.30 -10.66 -15.03
N TYR A 41 -6.00 -10.71 -14.82
CA TYR A 41 -5.06 -9.63 -15.18
C TYR A 41 -4.02 -10.02 -16.22
N GLY A 42 -3.95 -11.29 -16.63
CA GLY A 42 -2.90 -11.79 -17.53
C GLY A 42 -1.50 -11.81 -16.92
N PHE A 43 -1.39 -11.66 -15.59
CA PHE A 43 -0.11 -11.61 -14.88
C PHE A 43 0.22 -12.94 -14.20
N ALA A 44 1.32 -13.58 -14.63
CA ALA A 44 1.81 -14.86 -14.12
C ALA A 44 3.20 -14.69 -13.47
N PRO A 45 3.27 -14.20 -12.22
CA PRO A 45 4.55 -14.07 -11.54
C PRO A 45 5.14 -15.44 -11.21
N THR A 46 6.45 -15.58 -11.41
CA THR A 46 7.19 -16.76 -10.95
C THR A 46 7.32 -16.74 -9.43
N GLN A 47 7.66 -17.89 -8.84
CA GLN A 47 7.93 -17.95 -7.40
C GLN A 47 9.12 -17.06 -7.03
N GLN A 48 10.18 -17.08 -7.84
CA GLN A 48 11.36 -16.23 -7.66
C GLN A 48 11.00 -14.74 -7.64
N TRP A 49 10.09 -14.31 -8.52
CA TRP A 49 9.62 -12.93 -8.53
C TRP A 49 8.88 -12.59 -7.23
N LEU A 50 7.95 -13.43 -6.79
CA LEU A 50 7.21 -13.23 -5.54
C LEU A 50 8.15 -13.16 -4.33
N ASP A 51 9.16 -14.04 -4.28
CA ASP A 51 10.17 -14.04 -3.22
C ASP A 51 11.02 -12.78 -3.25
N HIS A 52 11.40 -12.30 -4.43
CA HIS A 52 12.12 -11.04 -4.57
C HIS A 52 11.31 -9.87 -4.01
N VAL A 53 10.04 -9.71 -4.41
CA VAL A 53 9.23 -8.57 -3.92
C VAL A 53 8.98 -8.67 -2.41
N ARG A 54 8.76 -9.88 -1.89
CA ARG A 54 8.61 -10.13 -0.45
C ARG A 54 9.85 -9.74 0.33
N LEU A 55 11.03 -10.16 -0.12
CA LEU A 55 12.30 -9.90 0.56
C LEU A 55 12.74 -8.44 0.43
N SER A 56 12.33 -7.75 -0.63
CA SER A 56 12.58 -6.32 -0.82
C SER A 56 11.57 -5.43 -0.09
N SER A 57 10.57 -5.97 0.60
CA SER A 57 9.59 -5.19 1.37
C SER A 57 10.05 -4.94 2.80
N VAL A 58 9.82 -3.73 3.33
CA VAL A 58 10.14 -3.36 4.71
C VAL A 58 8.95 -2.76 5.43
N ARG A 59 8.80 -3.10 6.71
CA ARG A 59 7.87 -2.46 7.64
C ARG A 59 8.63 -1.45 8.49
N PHE A 60 8.15 -0.22 8.53
CA PHE A 60 8.62 0.79 9.48
C PHE A 60 7.82 0.68 10.79
N ASN A 61 8.48 0.91 11.92
CA ASN A 61 7.91 0.68 13.26
C ASN A 61 6.78 1.65 13.65
N ASN A 62 6.48 2.63 12.81
CA ASN A 62 5.34 3.54 12.93
C ASN A 62 4.10 3.11 12.11
N GLY A 63 4.12 1.90 11.54
CA GLY A 63 3.02 1.35 10.72
C GLY A 63 3.16 1.62 9.22
N GLY A 64 4.17 2.39 8.80
CA GLY A 64 4.47 2.58 7.38
C GLY A 64 5.05 1.34 6.71
N SER A 65 4.92 1.28 5.39
CA SER A 65 5.59 0.29 4.54
C SER A 65 6.60 0.97 3.63
N GLY A 66 7.54 0.21 3.10
CA GLY A 66 8.43 0.66 2.04
C GLY A 66 9.15 -0.49 1.37
N SER A 67 10.18 -0.14 0.60
CA SER A 67 10.98 -1.09 -0.15
C SER A 67 12.46 -0.81 -0.04
N PHE A 68 13.27 -1.86 -0.07
CA PHE A 68 14.68 -1.77 -0.44
C PHE A 68 14.76 -1.55 -1.95
N VAL A 69 15.49 -0.50 -2.37
CA VAL A 69 15.67 -0.12 -3.77
C VAL A 69 17.14 -0.15 -4.21
N SER A 70 18.06 -0.53 -3.32
CA SER A 70 19.45 -0.80 -3.64
C SER A 70 20.00 -1.99 -2.83
N PRO A 71 21.03 -2.70 -3.33
CA PRO A 71 21.62 -3.84 -2.62
C PRO A 71 22.40 -3.43 -1.35
N GLU A 72 22.66 -2.14 -1.17
CA GLU A 72 23.36 -1.62 0.00
C GLU A 72 22.42 -1.01 1.05
N GLY A 73 21.11 -1.24 0.94
CA GLY A 73 20.14 -0.92 1.97
C GLY A 73 19.42 0.42 1.82
N LEU A 74 19.47 1.09 0.65
CA LEU A 74 18.64 2.28 0.43
C LEU A 74 17.16 1.88 0.48
N THR A 75 16.39 2.55 1.36
CA THR A 75 14.95 2.32 1.51
C THR A 75 14.12 3.46 0.95
N PHE A 76 12.98 3.15 0.34
CA PHE A 76 12.00 4.10 -0.15
C PHE A 76 10.67 3.96 0.60
N THR A 77 10.07 5.08 1.01
CA THR A 77 8.75 5.13 1.66
C THR A 77 8.07 6.48 1.40
N ASN A 78 6.83 6.65 1.89
CA ASN A 78 6.11 7.90 1.76
C ASN A 78 6.64 8.98 2.72
N HIS A 79 6.50 10.24 2.33
CA HIS A 79 6.90 11.40 3.14
C HIS A 79 6.31 11.37 4.56
N HIS A 80 5.03 11.04 4.72
CA HIS A 80 4.38 11.02 6.03
C HIS A 80 4.91 9.89 6.94
N VAL A 81 5.46 8.81 6.37
CA VAL A 81 6.11 7.74 7.14
C VAL A 81 7.45 8.21 7.69
N GLY A 82 8.18 9.03 6.94
CA GLY A 82 9.46 9.64 7.38
C GLY A 82 9.30 10.95 8.15
N ALA A 83 8.10 11.49 8.30
CA ALA A 83 7.88 12.85 8.78
C ALA A 83 8.45 13.11 10.19
N GLU A 84 8.35 12.14 11.10
CA GLU A 84 8.92 12.25 12.44
C GLU A 84 10.45 12.46 12.40
N CYS A 85 11.14 11.66 11.58
CA CYS A 85 12.57 11.79 11.37
C CYS A 85 12.94 13.15 10.74
N ILE A 86 12.21 13.57 9.71
CA ILE A 86 12.44 14.87 9.05
C ILE A 86 12.27 16.02 10.06
N GLN A 87 11.25 15.94 10.92
CA GLN A 87 11.00 16.91 11.99
C GLN A 87 12.14 16.91 13.01
N GLN A 88 12.62 15.75 13.46
CA GLN A 88 13.74 15.63 14.40
C GLN A 88 15.05 16.19 13.85
N LEU A 89 15.29 16.06 12.54
CA LEU A 89 16.46 16.61 11.87
C LEU A 89 16.37 18.14 11.66
N SER A 90 15.16 18.70 11.70
CA SER A 90 14.88 20.13 11.52
C SER A 90 15.25 20.93 12.78
N THR A 91 16.55 21.08 13.02
CA THR A 91 17.14 21.74 14.20
C THR A 91 18.00 22.95 13.81
N GLY A 92 18.22 23.86 14.77
CA GLY A 92 19.13 25.00 14.59
C GLY A 92 18.65 26.00 13.54
N GLY A 93 17.34 26.21 13.42
CA GLY A 93 16.72 27.12 12.45
C GLY A 93 16.53 26.53 11.04
N ARG A 94 16.87 25.26 10.83
CA ARG A 94 16.60 24.54 9.57
C ARG A 94 15.23 23.89 9.62
N ASP A 95 14.44 24.04 8.57
CA ASP A 95 13.11 23.45 8.42
C ASP A 95 13.08 22.55 7.17
N TYR A 96 13.44 21.28 7.37
CA TYR A 96 13.48 20.29 6.29
C TYR A 96 12.09 19.82 5.86
N MET A 97 11.06 20.04 6.68
CA MET A 97 9.67 19.80 6.26
C MET A 97 9.27 20.77 5.14
N LYS A 98 9.83 21.99 5.14
CA LYS A 98 9.59 22.99 4.11
C LYS A 98 10.57 22.91 2.94
N THR A 99 11.86 22.71 3.21
CA THR A 99 12.91 22.82 2.17
C THR A 99 13.32 21.49 1.55
N GLY A 100 12.93 20.36 2.17
CA GLY A 100 13.47 19.05 1.85
C GLY A 100 14.91 18.86 2.37
N PHE A 101 15.37 17.62 2.35
CA PHE A 101 16.71 17.20 2.75
C PHE A 101 17.25 16.22 1.70
N SER A 102 18.49 16.45 1.25
CA SER A 102 19.18 15.60 0.27
C SER A 102 20.68 15.73 0.47
N VAL A 103 21.41 14.62 0.29
CA VAL A 103 22.83 14.50 0.58
C VAL A 103 23.55 13.85 -0.60
N LYS A 104 24.82 14.21 -0.82
CA LYS A 104 25.58 13.70 -1.97
C LYS A 104 26.36 12.43 -1.64
N THR A 105 26.64 12.20 -0.36
CA THR A 105 27.47 11.08 0.10
C THR A 105 26.80 10.38 1.28
N ARG A 106 27.16 9.11 1.50
CA ARG A 106 26.65 8.35 2.66
C ARG A 106 27.09 8.92 4.00
N ALA A 107 28.25 9.57 4.05
CA ALA A 107 28.75 10.18 5.28
C ALA A 107 27.89 11.36 5.74
N GLU A 108 27.11 11.95 4.82
CA GLU A 108 26.18 13.05 5.11
C GLU A 108 24.78 12.55 5.51
N GLU A 109 24.47 11.25 5.38
CA GLU A 109 23.18 10.69 5.79
C GLU A 109 22.96 10.89 7.29
N ALA A 110 21.86 11.56 7.63
CA ALA A 110 21.58 11.96 9.00
C ALA A 110 20.87 10.83 9.77
N LYS A 111 21.19 10.73 11.07
CA LYS A 111 20.53 9.79 11.97
C LYS A 111 19.37 10.48 12.71
N CYS A 112 18.26 9.75 12.73
CA CYS A 112 17.13 9.84 13.63
C CYS A 112 16.88 8.39 14.10
#